data_AF-A0A0F2RYL8-F1
#
_entry.id   AF-A0A0F2RYL8-F1
#
_cell.length_a   1.000
_cell.length_b   1.000
_cell.length_c   1.000
_cell.angle_alpha   90.00
_cell.angle_beta   90.00
_cell.angle_gamma   90.00
#
_symmetry.space_group_name_H-M   'P 1'
#
loop_
_entity.id
_entity.type
_entity.pdbx_description
1 polymer ?
#
loop_
_entity_poly.entity_id
_entity_poly.type
_entity_poly.pdbx_seq_one_letter_code
_entity_poly.pdbx_strand_id
1 'polypeptide(L)'
;MAALVMLPAAALADSPNPPPAAPDSGWTAGHQTSHPLVGRLWDTASGTFISEADLIGRLTGARFVMLGEKHDNPDHHTLRARLVAGMVAAGRKPAVAFEMLDDSQAPALAAHLRDHPGDAAG
;
A
#
# COMPACT_ATOMS: atom_id res chain seq x y z
N MET A 1 -17.71 -12.27 1.84
CA MET A 1 -17.48 -11.89 3.24
C MET A 1 -16.66 -10.62 3.22
N ALA A 2 -17.30 -9.47 3.48
CA ALA A 2 -16.65 -8.17 3.46
C ALA A 2 -16.11 -7.89 4.87
N ALA A 3 -14.83 -7.57 4.99
CA ALA A 3 -14.23 -7.11 6.23
C ALA A 3 -13.97 -5.61 6.08
N LEU A 4 -14.89 -4.80 6.63
CA LEU A 4 -14.64 -3.40 6.94
C LEU A 4 -13.75 -3.38 8.19
N VAL A 5 -12.54 -2.84 8.08
CA VAL A 5 -11.67 -2.60 9.24
C VAL A 5 -11.54 -1.09 9.41
N MET A 6 -12.33 -0.57 10.34
CA MET A 6 -12.18 0.77 10.91
C MET A 6 -11.33 0.60 12.19
N LEU A 7 -10.19 1.29 12.30
CA LEU A 7 -9.32 1.23 13.48
C LEU A 7 -9.62 2.40 14.43
N PRO A 8 -9.81 2.17 15.74
CA PRO A 8 -9.67 3.20 16.75
C PRO A 8 -8.19 3.38 17.16
N ALA A 9 -7.99 4.41 17.96
CA ALA A 9 -6.73 5.06 18.32
C ALA A 9 -5.63 4.17 18.94
N ALA A 10 -4.41 4.71 18.85
CA ALA A 10 -3.13 4.13 19.22
C ALA A 10 -3.06 3.45 20.60
N ALA A 11 -2.37 2.31 20.64
CA ALA A 11 -1.69 1.80 21.83
C ALA A 11 -0.21 1.62 21.49
N LEU A 12 0.66 2.26 22.26
CA LEU A 12 2.12 2.04 22.22
C LEU A 12 2.38 0.63 22.75
N ALA A 13 2.66 -0.32 21.86
CA ALA A 13 3.17 -1.63 22.26
C ALA A 13 4.68 -1.53 22.49
N ASP A 14 5.09 -1.65 23.75
CA ASP A 14 6.48 -1.82 24.15
C ASP A 14 6.91 -3.25 23.80
N SER A 15 7.75 -3.40 22.77
CA SER A 15 8.34 -4.70 22.41
C SER A 15 9.67 -4.85 23.15
N PRO A 16 9.92 -5.98 23.86
CA PRO A 16 11.11 -6.18 24.71
C PRO A 16 12.44 -6.32 23.96
N ASN A 17 12.45 -6.06 22.65
CA ASN A 17 13.65 -6.06 21.84
C ASN A 17 13.62 -4.81 20.96
N PRO A 18 14.47 -3.79 21.21
CA PRO A 18 14.58 -2.67 20.29
C PRO A 18 15.10 -3.24 18.97
N PRO A 19 14.32 -3.13 17.88
CA PRO A 19 14.76 -3.64 16.60
C PRO A 19 15.98 -2.82 16.12
N PRO A 20 16.83 -3.42 15.28
CA PRO A 20 17.96 -2.70 14.69
C PRO A 20 17.50 -1.39 14.06
N ALA A 21 18.36 -0.37 14.14
CA ALA A 21 18.10 0.96 13.58
C ALA A 21 17.53 0.81 12.16
N ALA A 22 16.44 1.54 11.88
CA ALA A 22 15.91 1.59 10.52
C ALA A 22 17.07 2.00 9.59
N PRO A 23 17.33 1.26 8.50
CA PRO A 23 18.32 1.70 7.51
C PRO A 23 17.97 3.12 7.05
N ASP A 24 18.92 3.84 6.46
CA ASP A 24 18.65 5.09 5.73
C ASP A 24 17.39 4.88 4.92
N SER A 25 16.29 5.45 5.39
CA SER A 25 15.00 4.80 5.16
C SER A 25 14.59 4.88 3.69
N GLY A 26 15.21 5.80 2.95
CA GLY A 26 14.81 6.18 1.60
C GLY A 26 13.46 6.91 1.58
N TRP A 27 12.90 7.23 2.76
CA TRP A 27 11.66 7.98 2.88
C TRP A 27 11.95 9.46 2.66
N THR A 28 11.12 10.08 1.84
CA THR A 28 11.25 11.46 1.37
C THR A 28 10.23 12.40 2.02
N ALA A 29 9.16 11.86 2.61
CA ALA A 29 8.19 12.65 3.36
C ALA A 29 8.81 13.21 4.65
N GLY A 30 8.72 14.52 4.84
CA GLY A 30 9.35 15.23 5.97
C GLY A 30 8.65 15.08 7.33
N HIS A 31 7.56 14.32 7.41
CA HIS A 31 6.75 14.20 8.63
C HIS A 31 7.06 12.91 9.38
N GLN A 32 7.15 12.99 10.72
CA GLN A 32 7.27 11.82 11.61
C GLN A 32 8.43 10.86 11.24
N THR A 33 9.53 11.39 10.68
CA THR A 33 10.64 10.58 10.15
C THR A 33 11.36 9.73 11.19
N SER A 34 11.28 10.11 12.47
CA SER A 34 11.83 9.35 13.60
C SER A 34 10.83 8.39 14.24
N HIS A 35 9.58 8.33 13.75
CA HIS A 35 8.57 7.45 14.32
C HIS A 35 9.03 6.00 14.12
N PRO A 36 8.95 5.14 15.16
CA PRO A 36 9.55 3.82 15.10
C PRO A 36 9.02 3.02 13.92
N LEU A 37 7.75 3.13 13.53
CA LEU A 37 7.17 2.38 12.40
C LEU A 37 7.62 2.81 10.99
N VAL A 38 8.37 3.91 10.83
CA VAL A 38 8.85 4.35 9.51
C VAL A 38 9.68 3.23 8.86
N GLY A 39 9.38 2.91 7.60
CA GLY A 39 10.07 1.88 6.84
C GLY A 39 9.82 0.43 7.29
N ARG A 40 8.85 0.18 8.17
CA ARG A 40 8.55 -1.16 8.69
C ARG A 40 7.12 -1.57 8.39
N LEU A 41 6.92 -2.87 8.19
CA LEU A 41 5.60 -3.47 7.98
C LEU A 41 5.14 -4.12 9.28
N TRP A 42 4.10 -3.55 9.88
CA TRP A 42 3.49 -4.05 11.10
C TRP A 42 2.18 -4.76 10.79
N ASP A 43 2.07 -6.02 11.17
CA ASP A 43 0.83 -6.77 11.13
C ASP A 43 0.02 -6.48 12.39
N THR A 44 -1.10 -5.77 12.21
CA THR A 44 -1.97 -5.35 13.31
C THR A 44 -2.72 -6.51 13.95
N ALA A 45 -2.92 -7.63 13.23
CA ALA A 45 -3.63 -8.79 13.75
C ALA A 45 -2.74 -9.65 14.66
N SER A 46 -1.49 -9.87 14.27
CA SER A 46 -0.53 -10.65 15.08
C SER A 46 0.25 -9.80 16.08
N GLY A 47 0.31 -8.48 15.88
CA GLY A 47 1.16 -7.60 16.68
C GLY A 47 2.64 -7.87 16.44
N THR A 48 3.03 -8.17 15.20
CA THR A 48 4.42 -8.48 14.85
C THR A 48 4.85 -7.75 13.58
N PHE A 49 6.16 -7.50 13.43
CA PHE A 49 6.69 -7.09 12.14
C PHE A 49 6.69 -8.26 11.16
N ILE A 50 6.41 -7.97 9.89
CA ILE A 50 6.43 -8.94 8.80
C ILE A 50 7.36 -8.48 7.68
N SER A 51 7.78 -9.41 6.82
CA SER A 51 8.52 -9.04 5.62
C SER A 51 7.56 -8.57 4.53
N GLU A 52 8.10 -7.90 3.52
CA GLU A 52 7.32 -7.52 2.34
C GLU A 52 6.88 -8.74 1.53
N ALA A 53 7.70 -9.79 1.47
CA ALA A 53 7.32 -11.05 0.83
C ALA A 53 6.10 -11.67 1.50
N ASP A 54 6.04 -11.64 2.84
CA ASP A 54 4.86 -12.10 3.60
C ASP A 54 3.62 -11.25 3.27
N LEU A 55 3.79 -9.92 3.22
CA LEU A 55 2.70 -9.01 2.85
C LEU A 55 2.19 -9.32 1.43
N ILE A 56 3.07 -9.40 0.43
CA ILE A 56 2.69 -9.69 -0.96
C ILE A 56 1.99 -11.05 -1.06
N GLY A 57 2.47 -12.07 -0.35
CA GLY A 57 1.82 -13.39 -0.29
C GLY A 57 0.38 -13.30 0.23
N ARG A 58 0.16 -12.53 1.31
CA ARG A 58 -1.17 -12.29 1.88
C ARG A 58 -2.07 -11.51 0.93
N LEU A 59 -1.56 -10.44 0.31
CA LEU A 59 -2.30 -9.63 -0.67
C LEU A 59 -2.71 -10.46 -1.90
N THR A 60 -1.83 -11.35 -2.35
CA THR A 60 -2.08 -12.26 -3.48
C THR A 60 -3.17 -13.28 -3.17
N GLY A 61 -3.38 -13.64 -1.90
CA GLY A 61 -4.49 -14.50 -1.47
C GLY A 61 -5.82 -13.76 -1.28
N ALA A 62 -5.81 -12.42 -1.19
CA ALA A 62 -7.00 -11.65 -0.90
C ALA A 62 -7.92 -11.50 -2.12
N ARG A 63 -9.24 -11.51 -1.87
CA ARG A 63 -10.24 -11.16 -2.88
C ARG A 63 -10.27 -9.65 -3.15
N PHE A 64 -10.16 -8.86 -2.10
CA PHE A 64 -10.13 -7.40 -2.14
C PHE A 64 -8.96 -6.91 -1.30
N VAL A 65 -8.28 -5.89 -1.81
CA VAL A 65 -7.17 -5.21 -1.12
C VAL A 65 -7.49 -3.73 -1.10
N MET A 66 -7.44 -3.13 0.09
CA MET A 66 -7.54 -1.68 0.27
C MET A 66 -6.17 -1.15 0.63
N LEU A 67 -5.66 -0.21 -0.16
CA LEU A 67 -4.39 0.47 0.08
C LEU A 67 -4.69 1.90 0.52
N GLY A 68 -4.54 2.18 1.82
CA GLY A 68 -4.71 3.52 2.36
C GLY A 68 -3.52 4.42 2.02
N GLU A 69 -3.77 5.71 1.91
CA GLU A 69 -2.72 6.69 1.68
C GLU A 69 -3.00 8.05 2.33
N LYS A 70 -2.03 8.93 2.16
CA LYS A 70 -2.15 10.36 2.40
C LYS A 70 -1.76 10.99 1.06
N HIS A 71 -2.66 11.75 0.44
CA HIS A 71 -2.53 12.15 -0.98
C HIS A 71 -1.31 13.00 -1.33
N ASP A 72 -0.68 13.64 -0.35
CA ASP A 72 0.52 14.46 -0.52
C ASP A 72 1.80 13.74 -0.03
N ASN A 73 1.72 12.44 0.29
CA ASN A 73 2.86 11.68 0.77
C ASN A 73 3.53 10.91 -0.39
N PRO A 74 4.73 11.34 -0.84
CA PRO A 74 5.43 10.71 -1.97
C PRO A 74 5.83 9.24 -1.69
N ASP A 75 6.10 8.91 -0.42
CA ASP A 75 6.48 7.55 -0.05
C ASP A 75 5.28 6.61 -0.12
N HIS A 76 4.09 7.09 0.24
CA HIS A 76 2.86 6.30 0.10
C HIS A 76 2.57 5.99 -1.37
N HIS A 77 2.78 6.95 -2.28
CA HIS A 77 2.60 6.72 -3.72
C HIS A 77 3.56 5.63 -4.23
N THR A 78 4.83 5.72 -3.82
CA THR A 78 5.87 4.73 -4.17
C THR A 78 5.52 3.35 -3.65
N LEU A 79 5.08 3.25 -2.39
CA LEU A 79 4.69 1.99 -1.76
C LEU A 79 3.47 1.35 -2.44
N ARG A 80 2.44 2.14 -2.79
CA ARG A 80 1.27 1.62 -3.51
C ARG A 80 1.67 1.00 -4.85
N ALA A 81 2.49 1.70 -5.64
CA ALA A 81 2.98 1.19 -6.92
C ALA A 81 3.76 -0.12 -6.74
N ARG A 82 4.66 -0.17 -5.74
CA ARG A 82 5.45 -1.36 -5.40
C ARG A 82 4.58 -2.56 -5.02
N LEU A 83 3.55 -2.36 -4.20
CA LEU A 83 2.65 -3.45 -3.79
C LEU A 83 1.80 -3.97 -4.97
N VAL A 84 1.31 -3.08 -5.82
CA VAL A 84 0.58 -3.47 -7.04
C VAL A 84 1.50 -4.26 -7.98
N ALA A 85 2.71 -3.78 -8.22
CA ALA A 85 3.71 -4.48 -9.02
C ALA A 85 4.06 -5.86 -8.43
N GLY A 86 4.22 -5.95 -7.10
CA GLY A 86 4.46 -7.21 -6.40
C GLY A 86 3.32 -8.23 -6.59
N MET A 87 2.06 -7.79 -6.51
CA MET A 87 0.91 -8.65 -6.80
C MET A 87 0.89 -9.11 -8.27
N VAL A 88 1.21 -8.23 -9.21
CA VAL A 88 1.27 -8.56 -10.64
C VAL A 88 2.39 -9.56 -10.93
N ALA A 89 3.57 -9.35 -10.36
CA ALA A 89 4.71 -10.28 -10.46
C ALA A 89 4.38 -11.65 -9.85
N ALA A 90 3.56 -11.69 -8.80
CA ALA A 90 3.03 -12.93 -8.22
C ALA A 90 1.88 -13.57 -9.04
N GLY A 91 1.61 -13.08 -10.25
CA GLY A 91 0.66 -13.65 -11.21
C GLY A 91 -0.77 -13.12 -11.10
N ARG A 92 -1.03 -12.12 -10.25
CA ARG A 92 -2.36 -11.48 -10.17
C ARG A 92 -2.57 -10.54 -11.35
N LYS A 93 -3.84 -10.34 -11.70
CA LYS A 93 -4.29 -9.30 -12.64
C LYS A 93 -5.37 -8.45 -11.97
N PRO A 94 -5.02 -7.63 -10.97
CA PRO A 94 -6.01 -6.88 -10.22
C PRO A 94 -6.63 -5.79 -11.09
N ALA A 95 -7.95 -5.63 -11.01
CA ALA A 95 -8.56 -4.35 -11.35
C ALA A 95 -8.20 -3.34 -10.25
N VAL A 96 -7.75 -2.14 -10.62
CA VAL A 96 -7.40 -1.07 -9.69
C VAL A 96 -8.50 -0.03 -9.71
N ALA A 97 -9.15 0.18 -8.56
CA ALA A 97 -10.08 1.27 -8.35
C ALA A 97 -9.35 2.44 -7.69
N PHE A 98 -9.67 3.66 -8.12
CA PHE A 98 -9.11 4.90 -7.62
C PHE A 98 -10.20 5.68 -6.91
N GLU A 99 -9.96 6.10 -5.66
CA GLU A 99 -10.90 6.97 -4.93
C GLU A 99 -11.14 8.31 -5.66
N MET A 100 -10.10 8.83 -6.31
CA MET A 100 -10.09 10.10 -7.02
C MET A 100 -10.85 10.08 -8.36
N LEU A 101 -11.36 8.91 -8.78
CA LEU A 101 -12.12 8.77 -10.01
C LEU A 101 -13.52 8.24 -9.67
N ASP A 102 -14.55 8.99 -10.09
CA ASP A 102 -15.94 8.52 -10.03
C ASP A 102 -16.40 7.88 -11.36
N ASP A 103 -17.61 7.32 -11.37
CA ASP A 103 -18.12 6.61 -12.56
C ASP A 103 -18.31 7.52 -13.77
N SER A 104 -18.51 8.82 -13.55
CA SER A 104 -18.79 9.78 -14.62
C SER A 104 -17.57 9.98 -15.52
N GLN A 105 -16.38 9.69 -14.99
CA GLN A 105 -15.11 9.78 -15.69
C GLN A 105 -14.77 8.51 -16.49
N ALA A 106 -15.50 7.41 -16.30
CA ALA A 106 -15.21 6.14 -16.97
C ALA A 106 -15.22 6.24 -18.51
N PRO A 107 -16.15 6.95 -19.17
CA PRO A 107 -16.12 7.11 -20.63
C PRO A 107 -14.87 7.85 -21.11
N ALA A 108 -14.44 8.89 -20.39
CA ALA A 108 -13.25 9.66 -20.74
C ALA A 108 -11.97 8.84 -20.57
N LEU A 109 -11.87 8.08 -19.47
CA LEU A 109 -10.75 7.18 -19.23
C LEU A 109 -10.67 6.08 -20.30
N ALA A 110 -11.81 5.49 -20.67
CA ALA A 110 -11.86 4.48 -21.73
C ALA A 110 -11.47 5.05 -23.11
N ALA A 111 -11.84 6.30 -23.42
CA ALA A 111 -11.39 6.97 -24.63
C ALA A 111 -9.87 7.17 -24.61
N HIS A 112 -9.33 7.72 -23.52
CA HIS A 112 -7.88 7.96 -23.36
C HIS A 112 -7.07 6.68 -23.54
N LEU A 113 -7.46 5.59 -22.89
CA LEU A 113 -6.73 4.31 -22.98
C LEU A 113 -6.81 3.65 -24.37
N ARG A 114 -7.87 3.93 -25.16
CA ARG A 114 -7.93 3.47 -26.55
C ARG A 114 -6.99 4.25 -27.45
N ASP A 115 -6.91 5.57 -27.25
CA ASP A 115 -6.10 6.47 -28.07
C ASP A 115 -4.61 6.41 -27.67
N HIS A 116 -4.33 6.07 -26.41
CA HIS A 116 -3.01 5.98 -25.80
C HIS A 116 -2.80 4.65 -25.06
N PRO A 117 -2.78 3.50 -25.76
CA PRO A 117 -2.73 2.18 -25.13
C PRO A 117 -1.44 1.93 -24.32
N GLY A 118 -0.38 2.73 -24.54
CA GLY A 118 0.87 2.64 -23.80
C GLY A 118 0.85 3.27 -22.40
N ASP A 119 -0.10 4.17 -22.12
CA ASP A 119 -0.12 4.94 -20.86
C ASP A 119 -0.46 4.07 -19.63
N ALA A 120 -1.04 2.89 -19.85
CA ALA A 120 -1.33 1.90 -18.82
C ALA A 120 -0.40 0.68 -18.85
N ALA A 121 0.69 0.71 -19.64
CA ALA A 121 1.57 -0.44 -19.80
C ALA A 121 2.44 -0.73 -18.56
N GLY A 122 2.62 0.26 -17.67
CA GLY A 122 3.44 0.14 -16.46
C GLY A 122 4.93 0.28 -16.72
#